data_AF-A0A8J2H5W5-F1
#
_entry.id   AF-A0A8J2H5W5-F1
#
_cell.length_a   1.000
_cell.length_b   1.000
_cell.length_c   1.000
_cell.angle_alpha   90.00
_cell.angle_beta   90.00
_cell.angle_gamma   90.00
#
_symmetry.space_group_name_H-M   'P 1'
#
loop_
_entity.id
_entity.type
_entity.pdbx_description
1 polymer ?
#
loop_
_entity_poly.entity_id
_entity_poly.type
_entity_poly.pdbx_seq_one_letter_code
_entity_poly.pdbx_strand_id
1 'polypeptide(L)'
;MLLDVINLTAVAIRRLIKMAKKINAFKNMCQEDQLALLKGGCTEMMILRSALNYDSDKNMWKIPHSQEKMSKIKVEVLKEAKGNLYSEHARFVGTFDPRWRDENIILILSAIALFTPDRPRVVHSDVIKLEQVK
;
A
#
# COMPACT_ATOMS: atom_id res chain seq x y z
N MET A 1 -16.73 -12.61 4.13
CA MET A 1 -16.11 -11.88 3.00
C MET A 1 -15.61 -10.50 3.39
N LEU A 2 -16.47 -9.56 3.80
CA LEU A 2 -16.01 -8.21 4.20
C LEU A 2 -15.11 -8.24 5.45
N LEU A 3 -15.47 -9.03 6.47
CA LEU A 3 -14.66 -9.22 7.68
C LEU A 3 -13.26 -9.80 7.35
N ASP A 4 -13.20 -10.69 6.36
CA ASP A 4 -11.95 -11.30 5.90
C ASP A 4 -11.04 -10.26 5.25
N VAL A 5 -11.60 -9.38 4.40
CA VAL A 5 -10.89 -8.25 3.81
C VAL A 5 -10.35 -7.32 4.90
N ILE A 6 -11.18 -6.95 5.88
CA ILE A 6 -10.74 -6.10 7.01
C ILE A 6 -9.57 -6.72 7.75
N ASN A 7 -9.64 -8.02 8.07
CA ASN A 7 -8.56 -8.74 8.75
C ASN A 7 -7.28 -8.78 7.90
N LEU A 8 -7.41 -8.99 6.59
CA LEU A 8 -6.27 -8.98 5.67
C LEU A 8 -5.65 -7.60 5.55
N THR A 9 -6.46 -6.55 5.47
CA THR A 9 -5.99 -5.15 5.51
C THR A 9 -5.22 -4.89 6.80
N ALA A 10 -5.72 -5.34 7.96
CA ALA A 10 -5.01 -5.19 9.23
C ALA A 10 -3.67 -5.94 9.27
N VAL A 11 -3.57 -7.12 8.64
CA VAL A 11 -2.30 -7.85 8.48
C VAL A 11 -1.36 -7.10 7.53
N ALA A 12 -1.86 -6.61 6.40
CA ALA A 12 -1.09 -5.88 5.40
C ALA A 12 -0.50 -4.59 5.97
N ILE A 13 -1.32 -3.80 6.69
CA ILE A 13 -0.87 -2.58 7.40
C ILE A 13 0.27 -2.92 8.37
N ARG A 14 0.13 -3.97 9.20
CA ARG A 14 1.20 -4.39 10.11
C ARG A 14 2.48 -4.79 9.38
N ARG A 15 2.38 -5.45 8.23
CA ARG A 15 3.54 -5.80 7.39
C ARG A 15 4.19 -4.56 6.78
N LEU A 16 3.41 -3.59 6.32
CA LEU A 16 3.91 -2.30 5.80
C LEU A 16 4.63 -1.51 6.87
N ILE A 17 4.07 -1.41 8.08
CA ILE A 17 4.73 -0.75 9.22
C ILE A 17 6.07 -1.44 9.53
N LYS A 18 6.10 -2.77 9.56
CA LYS A 18 7.35 -3.52 9.76
C LYS A 18 8.37 -3.25 8.67
N MET A 19 7.94 -3.13 7.41
CA MET A 19 8.80 -2.78 6.29
C MET A 19 9.36 -1.36 6.44
N ALA A 20 8.50 -0.37 6.70
CA ALA A 20 8.91 1.02 6.91
C ALA A 20 9.98 1.13 8.03
N LYS A 21 9.79 0.41 9.13
CA LYS A 21 10.75 0.36 10.25
C LYS A 21 12.11 -0.26 9.91
N LYS A 22 12.24 -0.97 8.78
CA LYS A 22 13.54 -1.47 8.28
C LYS A 22 14.31 -0.41 7.48
N ILE A 23 13.66 0.67 7.06
CA ILE A 23 14.31 1.77 6.34
C ILE A 23 14.98 2.68 7.37
N ASN A 24 16.31 2.82 7.30
CA ASN A 24 17.07 3.60 8.28
C ASN A 24 16.60 5.06 8.36
N ALA A 25 16.32 5.68 7.22
CA ALA A 25 15.75 7.04 7.15
C ALA A 25 14.47 7.17 7.99
N PHE A 26 13.50 6.28 7.78
CA PHE A 26 12.25 6.26 8.53
C PHE A 26 12.46 6.02 10.02
N LYS A 27 13.33 5.08 10.37
CA LYS A 27 13.63 4.70 11.76
C LYS A 27 14.22 5.87 12.56
N ASN A 28 14.98 6.75 11.91
CA ASN A 28 15.65 7.88 12.54
C ASN A 28 14.79 9.15 12.63
N MET A 29 13.58 9.15 12.04
CA MET A 29 12.63 10.26 12.17
C MET A 29 11.94 10.28 13.54
N CYS A 30 11.44 11.45 13.96
CA CYS A 30 10.64 11.54 15.18
C CYS A 30 9.32 10.75 15.06
N GLN A 31 8.70 10.45 16.19
CA GLN A 31 7.50 9.61 16.23
C GLN A 31 6.31 10.26 15.51
N GLU A 32 6.21 11.58 15.57
CA GLU A 32 5.18 12.38 14.92
C GLU A 32 5.25 12.21 13.39
N ASP A 33 6.45 12.33 12.81
CA ASP A 33 6.68 12.15 11.38
C ASP A 33 6.45 10.70 10.96
N GLN A 34 6.97 9.73 11.71
CA GLN A 34 6.71 8.32 11.45
C GLN A 34 5.20 8.02 11.40
N LEU A 35 4.44 8.59 12.34
CA LEU A 35 2.99 8.42 12.41
C LEU A 35 2.26 9.14 11.27
N ALA A 36 2.66 10.37 10.94
CA ALA A 36 2.07 11.15 9.86
C ALA A 36 2.26 10.46 8.51
N LEU A 37 3.48 9.99 8.22
CA LEU A 37 3.82 9.27 6.99
C LEU A 37 3.08 7.94 6.89
N LEU A 38 3.05 7.15 7.96
CA LEU A 38 2.31 5.89 7.95
C LEU A 38 0.80 6.12 7.79
N LYS A 39 0.21 7.08 8.48
CA LYS A 39 -1.24 7.39 8.36
C LYS A 39 -1.59 7.88 6.96
N GLY A 40 -0.74 8.70 6.35
CA GLY A 40 -0.95 9.24 5.00
C GLY A 40 -0.70 8.22 3.88
N GLY A 41 0.42 7.51 3.95
CA GLY A 41 0.89 6.66 2.85
C GLY A 41 0.39 5.21 2.87
N CYS A 42 -0.22 4.74 3.96
CA CYS A 42 -0.56 3.31 4.07
C CYS A 42 -1.51 2.84 2.97
N THR A 43 -2.55 3.62 2.67
CA THR A 43 -3.52 3.28 1.62
C THR A 43 -2.85 3.22 0.24
N GLU A 44 -2.00 4.18 -0.09
CA GLU A 44 -1.27 4.22 -1.36
C GLU A 44 -0.33 3.01 -1.49
N MET A 45 0.44 2.70 -0.43
CA MET A 45 1.29 1.51 -0.41
C MET A 45 0.49 0.20 -0.56
N MET A 46 -0.69 0.11 0.07
CA MET A 46 -1.57 -1.06 -0.12
C MET A 46 -2.07 -1.18 -1.56
N ILE A 47 -2.44 -0.06 -2.18
CA ILE A 47 -2.88 -0.01 -3.58
C ILE A 47 -1.72 -0.45 -4.50
N LEU A 48 -0.52 0.09 -4.32
CA LEU A 48 0.68 -0.32 -5.08
C LEU A 48 0.96 -1.82 -4.93
N ARG A 49 0.93 -2.34 -3.70
CA ARG A 49 1.14 -3.77 -3.41
C ARG A 49 0.06 -4.67 -4.02
N SER A 50 -1.17 -4.18 -4.15
CA SER A 50 -2.27 -4.94 -4.76
C SER A 50 -2.04 -5.18 -6.27
N ALA A 51 -1.31 -4.28 -6.94
CA ALA A 51 -1.01 -4.41 -8.37
C ALA A 51 -0.11 -5.61 -8.68
N LEU A 52 0.79 -6.00 -7.77
CA LEU A 52 1.67 -7.17 -7.91
C LEU A 52 0.89 -8.47 -8.08
N ASN A 53 -0.23 -8.60 -7.36
CA ASN A 53 -0.95 -9.87 -7.26
C ASN A 53 -2.30 -9.84 -7.96
N TYR A 54 -2.55 -8.81 -8.78
CA TYR A 54 -3.79 -8.67 -9.52
C TYR A 54 -3.77 -9.53 -10.79
N ASP A 55 -4.77 -10.41 -10.90
CA ASP A 55 -5.05 -11.23 -12.07
C ASP A 55 -6.16 -10.54 -12.88
N SER A 56 -5.79 -9.91 -13.99
CA SER A 56 -6.71 -9.15 -14.85
C SER A 56 -7.76 -10.05 -15.50
N ASP A 57 -7.38 -11.27 -15.87
CA ASP A 57 -8.26 -12.21 -16.58
C ASP A 57 -9.40 -12.67 -15.67
N LYS A 58 -9.11 -12.79 -14.37
CA LYS A 58 -10.08 -13.25 -13.36
C LYS A 58 -10.68 -12.11 -12.55
N ASN A 59 -10.21 -10.88 -12.74
CA ASN A 59 -10.56 -9.70 -11.94
C ASN A 59 -10.46 -9.96 -10.42
N MET A 60 -9.33 -10.51 -9.99
CA MET A 60 -9.13 -11.02 -8.62
C MET A 60 -7.70 -10.78 -8.13
N TRP A 61 -7.54 -10.59 -6.82
CA TRP A 61 -6.22 -10.66 -6.17
C TRP A 61 -5.92 -12.07 -5.72
N LYS A 62 -4.69 -12.54 -6.00
CA LYS A 62 -4.11 -13.71 -5.35
C LYS A 62 -3.40 -13.23 -4.09
N ILE A 63 -3.68 -13.81 -2.93
CA ILE A 63 -3.03 -13.38 -1.69
C ILE A 63 -1.96 -14.41 -1.31
N PRO A 64 -0.67 -14.06 -1.41
CA PRO A 64 0.40 -14.97 -1.00
C PRO A 64 0.29 -15.28 0.49
N HIS A 65 0.46 -16.55 0.84
CA HIS A 65 0.53 -17.03 2.23
C HIS A 65 -0.74 -16.78 3.09
N SER A 66 -1.92 -16.66 2.49
CA SER A 66 -3.19 -16.74 3.22
C SER A 66 -3.70 -18.19 3.28
N GLN A 67 -4.39 -18.57 4.36
CA GLN A 67 -5.11 -19.86 4.43
C GLN A 67 -5.95 -20.08 3.16
N GLU A 68 -6.03 -21.32 2.65
CA GLU A 68 -6.57 -21.66 1.30
C GLU A 68 -7.87 -20.92 0.92
N LYS A 69 -8.79 -20.73 1.89
CA LYS A 69 -10.07 -20.02 1.70
C LYS A 69 -9.95 -18.53 1.36
N MET A 70 -8.82 -17.88 1.66
CA MET A 70 -8.56 -16.46 1.41
C MET A 70 -7.50 -16.21 0.32
N SER A 71 -7.05 -17.26 -0.37
CA SER A 71 -6.04 -17.19 -1.43
C SER A 71 -6.44 -16.32 -2.62
N LYS A 72 -7.73 -16.00 -2.73
CA LYS A 72 -8.36 -15.37 -3.88
C LYS A 72 -9.47 -14.43 -3.42
N ILE A 73 -9.33 -13.13 -3.71
CA ILE A 73 -10.35 -12.11 -3.40
C ILE A 73 -10.81 -11.46 -4.69
N LYS A 74 -12.12 -11.47 -4.95
CA LYS A 74 -12.73 -10.70 -6.04
C LYS A 74 -12.66 -9.22 -5.71
N VAL A 75 -12.23 -8.41 -6.68
CA VAL A 75 -12.16 -6.94 -6.51
C VAL A 75 -13.54 -6.36 -6.17
N GLU A 76 -14.62 -7.03 -6.61
CA GLU A 76 -16.01 -6.67 -6.32
C GLU A 76 -16.35 -6.56 -4.84
N VAL A 77 -15.56 -7.18 -3.95
CA VAL A 77 -15.75 -7.01 -2.49
C VAL A 77 -15.64 -5.55 -2.06
N LEU A 78 -14.92 -4.71 -2.83
CA LEU A 78 -14.85 -3.27 -2.59
C LEU A 78 -16.13 -2.52 -2.99
N LYS A 79 -17.09 -3.14 -3.69
CA LYS A 79 -18.40 -2.51 -3.95
C LYS A 79 -19.17 -2.24 -2.65
N GLU A 80 -18.87 -2.97 -1.59
CA GLU A 80 -19.39 -2.76 -0.24
C GLU A 80 -18.77 -1.54 0.46
N ALA A 81 -17.69 -0.97 -0.09
CA ALA A 81 -17.06 0.24 0.43
C ALA A 81 -17.78 1.49 -0.08
N LYS A 82 -17.81 2.55 0.73
CA LYS A 82 -18.40 3.84 0.33
C LYS A 82 -17.54 4.53 -0.74
N GLY A 83 -18.21 5.22 -1.66
CA GLY A 83 -17.57 6.03 -2.70
C GLY A 83 -17.15 5.24 -3.94
N ASN A 84 -16.23 5.81 -4.71
CA ASN A 84 -15.74 5.24 -5.98
C ASN A 84 -14.52 4.32 -5.80
N LEU A 85 -14.22 3.87 -4.58
CA LEU A 85 -13.01 3.10 -4.28
C LEU A 85 -12.88 1.85 -5.16
N TYR A 86 -13.98 1.11 -5.36
CA TYR A 86 -14.00 -0.05 -6.23
C TYR A 86 -13.60 0.30 -7.67
N SER A 87 -14.27 1.29 -8.29
CA SER A 87 -14.05 1.62 -9.70
C SER A 87 -12.66 2.21 -9.94
N GLU A 88 -12.21 3.09 -9.05
CA GLU A 88 -10.89 3.73 -9.14
C GLU A 88 -9.76 2.71 -8.91
N HIS A 89 -9.92 1.82 -7.93
CA HIS A 89 -8.93 0.81 -7.65
C HIS A 89 -8.86 -0.25 -8.75
N ALA A 90 -10.01 -0.73 -9.23
CA ALA A 90 -10.10 -1.66 -10.36
C ALA A 90 -9.48 -1.05 -11.62
N ARG A 91 -9.77 0.24 -11.90
CA ARG A 91 -9.14 0.98 -12.99
C ARG A 91 -7.63 1.04 -12.82
N PHE A 92 -7.15 1.45 -11.64
CA PHE A 92 -5.72 1.54 -11.35
C PHE A 92 -5.00 0.22 -11.61
N VAL A 93 -5.44 -0.90 -11.01
CA VAL A 93 -4.76 -2.20 -11.18
C VAL A 93 -4.92 -2.78 -12.59
N GLY A 94 -6.03 -2.45 -13.27
CA GLY A 94 -6.27 -2.85 -14.66
C GLY A 94 -5.38 -2.12 -15.67
N THR A 95 -5.12 -0.83 -15.45
CA THR A 95 -4.27 -0.01 -16.33
C THR A 95 -2.80 0.02 -15.89
N PHE A 96 -2.46 -0.59 -14.76
CA PHE A 96 -1.08 -0.61 -14.27
C PHE A 96 -0.23 -1.49 -15.19
N ASP A 97 0.75 -0.84 -15.84
CA ASP A 97 1.61 -1.47 -16.84
C ASP A 97 2.30 -2.72 -16.26
N PRO A 98 2.13 -3.90 -16.89
CA PRO A 98 2.71 -5.15 -16.42
C PRO A 98 4.22 -5.10 -16.17
N ARG A 99 4.97 -4.27 -16.91
CA ARG A 99 6.42 -4.11 -16.74
C ARG A 99 6.81 -3.55 -15.38
N TRP A 100 5.89 -2.84 -14.72
CA TRP A 100 6.09 -2.25 -13.40
C TRP A 100 5.63 -3.18 -12.26
N ARG A 101 5.06 -4.35 -12.58
CA ARG A 101 4.64 -5.36 -11.60
C ARG A 101 5.80 -6.22 -11.11
N ASP A 102 6.97 -5.61 -10.96
CA ASP A 102 8.13 -6.22 -10.32
C ASP A 102 8.16 -5.85 -8.82
N GLU A 103 8.56 -6.80 -7.98
CA GLU A 103 8.57 -6.60 -6.53
C GLU A 103 9.49 -5.44 -6.11
N ASN A 104 10.67 -5.31 -6.72
CA ASN A 104 11.61 -4.25 -6.38
C ASN A 104 11.08 -2.89 -6.80
N ILE A 105 10.49 -2.80 -7.99
CA ILE A 105 9.86 -1.57 -8.49
C ILE A 105 8.75 -1.13 -7.53
N ILE A 106 7.86 -2.04 -7.13
CA ILE A 106 6.76 -1.71 -6.22
C ILE A 106 7.28 -1.35 -4.81
N LEU A 107 8.36 -1.97 -4.35
CA LEU A 107 9.01 -1.58 -3.09
C LEU A 107 9.57 -0.15 -3.14
N ILE A 108 10.22 0.22 -4.24
CA ILE A 108 10.73 1.58 -4.47
C ILE A 108 9.57 2.58 -4.53
N LEU A 109 8.54 2.31 -5.33
CA LEU A 109 7.34 3.15 -5.41
C LEU A 109 6.65 3.29 -4.05
N SER A 110 6.62 2.22 -3.25
CA SER A 110 6.07 2.25 -1.89
C SER A 110 6.89 3.13 -0.96
N ALA A 111 8.22 3.10 -1.07
CA ALA A 111 9.10 3.99 -0.30
C ALA A 111 8.89 5.45 -0.71
N ILE A 112 8.82 5.75 -2.02
CA ILE A 112 8.52 7.09 -2.52
C ILE A 112 7.17 7.59 -1.99
N ALA A 113 6.12 6.77 -2.04
CA ALA A 113 4.80 7.11 -1.51
C ALA A 113 4.79 7.29 0.03
N LEU A 114 5.64 6.53 0.75
CA LEU A 114 5.79 6.67 2.19
C LEU A 114 6.45 8.00 2.57
N PHE A 115 7.52 8.39 1.89
CA PHE A 115 8.30 9.61 2.16
C PHE A 115 7.73 10.86 1.48
N THR A 116 6.41 11.05 1.51
CA THR A 116 5.78 12.28 1.01
C THR A 116 5.92 13.40 2.05
N PRO A 117 6.58 14.54 1.73
CA PRO A 117 6.83 15.60 2.71
C PRO A 117 5.57 16.43 3.03
N ASP A 118 4.61 16.53 2.10
CA ASP A 118 3.43 17.39 2.23
C ASP A 118 2.28 16.76 3.05
N ARG A 119 2.55 15.69 3.80
CA ARG A 119 1.52 15.01 4.60
C ARG A 119 1.08 15.90 5.78
N PRO A 120 -0.23 15.94 6.10
CA PRO A 120 -0.69 16.68 7.27
C PRO A 120 -0.01 16.20 8.55
N ARG A 121 0.42 17.15 9.40
CA ARG A 121 1.09 16.92 10.70
C ARG A 121 2.52 16.37 10.61
N VAL A 122 3.15 16.48 9.45
CA VAL A 122 4.61 16.38 9.36
C VAL A 122 5.25 17.58 10.05
N VAL A 123 6.30 17.32 10.83
CA VAL A 123 7.10 18.28 11.58
C VAL A 123 8.35 18.66 10.77
N HIS A 124 9.06 17.67 10.19
CA HIS A 124 10.33 17.89 9.48
C HIS A 124 10.21 17.57 7.98
N SER A 125 9.41 18.35 7.25
CA SER A 125 9.15 18.15 5.81
C SER A 125 10.44 18.17 4.97
N ASP A 126 11.40 19.04 5.29
CA ASP A 126 12.68 19.14 4.57
C ASP A 126 13.52 17.87 4.69
N VAL A 127 13.53 17.24 5.88
CA VAL A 127 14.23 15.97 6.11
C VAL A 127 13.59 14.86 5.30
N ILE A 128 12.26 14.78 5.29
CA ILE A 128 11.53 13.77 4.52
C ILE A 128 11.78 13.94 3.02
N LYS A 129 11.73 15.19 2.52
CA LYS A 129 12.02 15.50 1.12
C LYS A 129 13.44 15.10 0.73
N LEU A 130 14.42 15.38 1.61
CA LEU A 130 15.80 14.99 1.39
C LEU A 130 15.96 13.46 1.33
N GLU A 131 15.32 12.72 2.23
CA GLU A 131 15.39 11.25 2.25
C GLU A 131 14.62 10.59 1.08
N GLN A 132 13.63 11.27 0.49
CA GLN A 132 12.88 10.75 -0.66
C GLN A 132 13.68 10.79 -1.97
N VAL A 133 14.62 11.74 -2.11
CA VAL A 133 15.41 11.96 -3.34
C VAL A 133 16.82 11.36 -3.30
N LYS A 134 17.23 10.80 -2.16
CA LYS A 134 18.49 10.06 -2.00
C LYS A 134 18.38 8.65 -2.58
#